data_AF-A0A091V182-F1
#
_entry.id   AF-A0A091V182-F1
#
_cell.length_a   1.000
_cell.length_b   1.000
_cell.length_c   1.000
_cell.angle_alpha   90.00
_cell.angle_beta   90.00
_cell.angle_gamma   90.00
#
_symmetry.space_group_name_H-M   'P 1'
#
loop_
_entity.id
_entity.type
_entity.pdbx_description
1 polymer ?
#
loop_
_entity_poly.entity_id
_entity_poly.type
_entity_poly.pdbx_seq_one_letter_code
_entity_poly.pdbx_strand_id
1 'polypeptide(L)'
;ERRGRFKDLIHPKYLRTTLQIWIIWLGIAFAYYGVILASAELLERDLVCGSAAPPVQDPGDDSEESRSPCHCHLFGPAAYQTMIISTVGEIALNPLNILGINFLGRRLSLCITMGCTALFFLLLNICTSSTGMTGFLFMLRALVSANFNTIYIYTAEVYPTTMRALGMGTSGSLCRVGAMVAPFISQVLMSASFIGALCLFSSVCVVCAISAFTLPIETKGRALQ
;
A
#
# COMPACT_ATOMS: atom_id res chain seq x y z
N GLU A 1 -14.39 -29.13 23.81
CA GLU A 1 -13.86 -28.72 22.49
C GLU A 1 -12.34 -28.50 22.53
N ARG A 2 -11.60 -28.86 21.47
CA ARG A 2 -10.18 -28.42 21.35
C ARG A 2 -10.16 -26.96 20.87
N ARG A 3 -10.14 -26.02 21.81
CA ARG A 3 -9.83 -24.61 21.51
C ARG A 3 -8.42 -24.52 20.92
N GLY A 4 -8.28 -23.78 19.83
CA GLY A 4 -6.99 -23.51 19.22
C GLY A 4 -6.05 -22.78 20.17
N ARG A 5 -4.79 -23.22 20.29
CA ARG A 5 -3.77 -22.59 21.15
C ARG A 5 -2.79 -21.80 20.31
N PHE A 6 -2.29 -20.68 20.83
CA PHE A 6 -1.27 -19.88 20.12
C PHE A 6 -0.04 -20.71 19.69
N LYS A 7 0.34 -21.73 20.49
CA LYS A 7 1.40 -22.68 20.16
C LYS A 7 1.15 -23.48 18.87
N ASP A 8 -0.10 -23.66 18.47
CA ASP A 8 -0.46 -24.41 17.25
C ASP A 8 -0.13 -23.62 15.97
N LEU A 9 -0.09 -22.26 16.03
CA LEU A 9 0.41 -21.43 14.92
C LEU A 9 1.92 -21.53 14.76
N ILE A 10 2.65 -21.63 15.88
CA ILE A 10 4.11 -21.69 15.92
C ILE A 10 4.62 -23.13 15.67
N HIS A 11 3.70 -24.09 15.51
CA HIS A 11 4.05 -25.47 15.20
C HIS A 11 4.84 -25.53 13.87
N PRO A 12 5.92 -26.31 13.76
CA PRO A 12 6.79 -26.35 12.57
C PRO A 12 6.06 -26.64 11.25
N LYS A 13 4.87 -27.25 11.33
CA LYS A 13 3.96 -27.49 10.21
C LYS A 13 3.38 -26.19 9.60
N TYR A 14 3.06 -25.19 10.43
CA TYR A 14 2.43 -23.93 10.01
C TYR A 14 3.37 -22.72 10.14
N LEU A 15 4.45 -22.84 10.91
CA LEU A 15 5.37 -21.74 11.22
C LEU A 15 5.88 -20.99 9.98
N ARG A 16 6.29 -21.72 8.93
CA ARG A 16 6.78 -21.09 7.69
C ARG A 16 5.70 -20.25 7.02
N THR A 17 4.49 -20.80 6.92
CA THR A 17 3.33 -20.11 6.34
C THR A 17 2.91 -18.93 7.20
N THR A 18 2.84 -19.08 8.52
CA THR A 18 2.48 -18.02 9.44
C THR A 18 3.47 -16.86 9.39
N LEU A 19 4.78 -17.13 9.37
CA LEU A 19 5.81 -16.11 9.28
C LEU A 19 5.77 -15.37 7.93
N GLN A 20 5.57 -16.09 6.82
CA GLN A 20 5.40 -15.46 5.51
C GLN A 20 4.15 -14.57 5.47
N ILE A 21 3.01 -15.05 5.98
CA ILE A 21 1.78 -14.27 6.07
C ILE A 21 1.98 -13.01 6.92
N TRP A 22 2.71 -13.12 8.02
CA TRP A 22 3.05 -12.00 8.89
C TRP A 22 3.88 -10.92 8.17
N ILE A 23 4.90 -11.32 7.41
CA ILE A 23 5.70 -10.40 6.58
C ILE A 23 4.82 -9.72 5.53
N ILE A 24 3.99 -10.50 4.84
CA ILE A 24 3.11 -9.98 3.78
C ILE A 24 2.09 -8.99 4.35
N TRP A 25 1.45 -9.30 5.48
CA TRP A 25 0.52 -8.39 6.15
C TRP A 25 1.17 -7.08 6.57
N LEU A 26 2.38 -7.15 7.12
CA LEU A 26 3.14 -5.97 7.48
C LEU A 26 3.44 -5.11 6.25
N GLY A 27 3.92 -5.73 5.16
CA GLY A 27 4.28 -5.00 3.94
C GLY A 27 3.08 -4.45 3.17
N ILE A 28 1.96 -5.17 3.13
CA ILE A 28 0.70 -4.66 2.53
C ILE A 28 0.20 -3.44 3.30
N ALA A 29 0.20 -3.50 4.63
CA ALA A 29 -0.19 -2.38 5.46
C ALA A 29 0.73 -1.18 5.22
N PHE A 30 2.05 -1.42 5.30
CA PHE A 30 3.05 -0.39 5.03
C PHE A 30 2.86 0.26 3.65
N ALA A 31 2.65 -0.53 2.60
CA ALA A 31 2.42 -0.02 1.24
C ALA A 31 1.11 0.74 1.11
N TYR A 32 0.01 0.26 1.69
CA TYR A 32 -1.30 0.91 1.60
C TYR A 32 -1.29 2.28 2.27
N TYR A 33 -0.86 2.34 3.55
CA TYR A 33 -0.76 3.61 4.26
C TYR A 33 0.31 4.52 3.63
N GLY A 34 1.39 3.92 3.13
CA GLY A 34 2.43 4.60 2.36
C GLY A 34 1.91 5.27 1.09
N VAL A 35 1.09 4.59 0.27
CA VAL A 35 0.46 5.18 -0.92
C VAL A 35 -0.45 6.34 -0.53
N ILE A 36 -1.26 6.19 0.52
CA ILE A 36 -2.19 7.24 0.95
C ILE A 36 -1.42 8.50 1.34
N LEU A 37 -0.42 8.36 2.20
CA LEU A 37 0.39 9.49 2.67
C LEU A 37 1.25 10.07 1.55
N ALA A 38 1.94 9.21 0.80
CA ALA A 38 2.75 9.64 -0.34
C ALA A 38 1.91 10.37 -1.40
N SER A 39 0.66 9.96 -1.64
CA SER A 39 -0.23 10.64 -2.59
C SER A 39 -0.59 12.06 -2.15
N ALA A 40 -0.75 12.30 -0.84
CA ALA A 40 -0.99 13.64 -0.30
C ALA A 40 0.26 14.50 -0.43
N GLU A 41 1.42 13.99 -0.01
CA GLU A 41 2.72 14.68 -0.09
C GLU A 41 3.13 14.99 -1.54
N LEU A 42 2.82 14.07 -2.48
CA LEU A 42 3.07 14.24 -3.91
C LEU A 42 2.26 15.37 -4.53
N LEU A 43 1.01 15.52 -4.10
CA LEU A 43 0.13 16.61 -4.53
C LEU A 43 0.52 17.94 -3.87
N GLU A 44 0.99 17.91 -2.63
CA GLU A 44 1.43 19.10 -1.89
C GLU A 44 2.68 19.73 -2.51
N ARG A 45 3.63 18.90 -2.96
CA ARG A 45 4.92 19.35 -3.52
C ARG A 45 4.86 19.83 -4.98
N ASP A 46 3.68 19.80 -5.62
CA ASP A 46 3.45 20.13 -7.03
C ASP A 46 4.54 19.61 -7.98
N LEU A 47 5.04 18.40 -7.71
CA LEU A 47 6.08 17.73 -8.51
C LEU A 47 5.51 17.17 -9.83
N VAL A 48 4.49 17.82 -10.39
CA VAL A 48 4.15 17.71 -11.80
C VAL A 48 5.33 18.29 -12.55
N CYS A 49 6.05 17.43 -13.27
CA CYS A 49 7.29 17.77 -13.91
C CYS A 49 7.26 19.15 -14.61
N GLY A 50 7.95 20.13 -14.04
CA GLY A 50 8.25 21.38 -14.72
C GLY A 50 7.14 22.44 -14.78
N SER A 51 6.19 22.48 -13.84
CA SER A 51 5.57 23.77 -13.54
C SER A 51 6.55 24.58 -12.70
N ALA A 52 7.49 25.25 -13.37
CA ALA A 52 7.93 26.53 -12.86
C ALA A 52 6.64 27.34 -12.64
N ALA A 53 6.28 27.59 -11.38
CA ALA A 53 5.32 28.63 -11.10
C ALA A 53 5.76 29.85 -11.92
N PRO A 54 4.88 30.49 -12.74
CA PRO A 54 5.24 31.80 -13.25
C PRO A 54 5.62 32.64 -12.03
N PRO A 55 6.67 33.48 -12.11
CA PRO A 55 7.02 34.35 -11.01
C PRO A 55 5.77 35.11 -10.63
N VAL A 56 5.22 34.83 -9.45
CA VAL A 56 4.15 35.64 -8.88
C VAL A 56 4.83 36.98 -8.64
N GLN A 57 4.59 37.88 -9.57
CA GLN A 57 4.91 39.28 -9.42
C GLN A 57 3.92 39.78 -8.36
N ASP A 58 4.33 39.72 -7.09
CA ASP A 58 3.64 40.37 -6.00
C ASP A 58 3.45 41.85 -6.37
N PRO A 59 2.22 42.35 -6.53
CA PRO A 59 1.97 43.77 -6.35
C PRO A 59 2.08 44.01 -4.85
N GLY A 60 3.07 44.82 -4.46
CA GLY A 60 3.45 44.99 -3.08
C GLY A 60 2.31 45.33 -2.14
N ASP A 61 2.43 44.84 -0.92
CA ASP A 61 2.12 45.65 0.25
C ASP A 61 3.05 45.23 1.40
N ASP A 62 3.61 46.23 2.05
CA ASP A 62 4.60 46.14 3.10
C ASP A 62 3.97 45.57 4.38
N SER A 63 4.56 44.52 4.96
CA SER A 63 4.66 44.40 6.43
C SER A 63 5.66 43.32 6.84
N GLU A 64 6.64 43.77 7.61
CA GLU A 64 7.68 43.00 8.25
C GLU A 64 7.14 41.92 9.21
N GLU A 65 7.90 40.81 9.27
CA GLU A 65 8.17 40.04 10.48
C GLU A 65 7.06 39.15 11.09
N SER A 66 6.96 37.91 10.57
CA SER A 66 6.88 36.73 11.45
C SER A 66 7.38 35.48 10.72
N ARG A 67 8.64 35.10 10.98
CA ARG A 67 9.19 33.79 10.63
C ARG A 67 8.40 32.70 11.38
N SER A 68 7.37 32.15 10.74
CA SER A 68 6.77 30.88 11.11
C SER A 68 7.16 29.83 10.05
N PRO A 69 7.73 28.67 10.41
CA PRO A 69 8.22 27.68 9.43
C PRO A 69 7.08 26.87 8.77
N CYS A 70 5.82 27.23 9.00
CA CYS A 70 4.66 26.51 8.50
C CYS A 70 4.03 27.24 7.31
N HIS A 71 4.57 27.01 6.11
CA HIS A 71 3.88 27.36 4.87
C HIS A 71 2.75 26.35 4.64
N CYS A 72 1.50 26.73 4.95
CA CYS A 72 0.33 25.96 4.53
C CYS A 72 0.06 26.21 3.05
N HIS A 73 0.37 25.24 2.18
CA HIS A 73 -0.13 25.25 0.81
C HIS A 73 -1.59 24.80 0.80
N LEU A 74 -2.48 25.65 0.28
CA LEU A 74 -3.89 25.31 0.11
C LEU A 74 -4.01 24.33 -1.06
N PHE A 75 -4.64 23.16 -0.84
CA PHE A 75 -4.91 22.20 -1.91
C PHE A 75 -5.77 22.85 -2.99
N GLY A 76 -5.24 22.91 -4.23
CA GLY A 76 -6.00 23.38 -5.37
C GLY A 76 -7.15 22.44 -5.75
N PRO A 77 -8.18 22.92 -6.46
CA PRO A 77 -9.31 22.10 -6.88
C PRO A 77 -8.90 20.89 -7.76
N ALA A 78 -7.83 21.01 -8.54
CA ALA A 78 -7.29 19.91 -9.35
C ALA A 78 -6.71 18.77 -8.48
N ALA A 79 -6.06 19.10 -7.38
CA ALA A 79 -5.49 18.14 -6.44
C ALA A 79 -6.61 17.34 -5.73
N TYR A 80 -7.69 18.01 -5.33
CA TYR A 80 -8.89 17.33 -4.81
C TYR A 80 -9.52 16.39 -5.83
N GLN A 81 -9.62 16.80 -7.09
CA GLN A 81 -10.13 15.94 -8.16
C GLN A 81 -9.27 14.68 -8.32
N THR A 82 -7.95 14.79 -8.35
CA THR A 82 -7.03 13.64 -8.41
C THR A 82 -7.19 12.70 -7.21
N MET A 83 -7.36 13.23 -6.00
CA MET A 83 -7.58 12.42 -4.80
C MET A 83 -8.91 11.66 -4.84
N ILE A 84 -9.98 12.33 -5.27
CA ILE A 84 -11.31 11.70 -5.39
C ILE A 84 -11.28 10.62 -6.47
N ILE A 85 -10.76 10.93 -7.66
CA ILE A 85 -10.68 10.00 -8.80
C ILE A 85 -9.86 8.77 -8.40
N SER A 86 -8.69 8.95 -7.78
CA SER A 86 -7.85 7.82 -7.35
C SER A 86 -8.53 6.95 -6.29
N THR A 87 -9.33 7.54 -5.39
CA THR A 87 -10.10 6.79 -4.37
C THR A 87 -11.23 5.96 -4.98
N VAL A 88 -11.86 6.44 -6.06
CA VAL A 88 -12.88 5.66 -6.81
C VAL A 88 -12.27 4.35 -7.33
N GLY A 89 -10.99 4.34 -7.66
CA GLY A 89 -10.27 3.13 -8.10
C GLY A 89 -10.29 2.00 -7.08
N GLU A 90 -10.25 2.32 -5.78
CA GLU A 90 -10.32 1.30 -4.71
C GLU A 90 -11.66 0.58 -4.69
N ILE A 91 -12.75 1.28 -5.00
CA ILE A 91 -14.11 0.74 -4.96
C ILE A 91 -14.40 -0.01 -6.26
N ALA A 92 -14.09 0.61 -7.41
CA ALA A 92 -14.43 0.07 -8.72
C ALA A 92 -13.65 -1.20 -9.09
N LEU A 93 -12.35 -1.25 -8.77
CA LEU A 93 -11.49 -2.38 -9.16
C LEU A 93 -11.52 -3.55 -8.16
N ASN A 94 -12.05 -3.35 -6.95
CA ASN A 94 -12.11 -4.41 -5.94
C ASN A 94 -12.91 -5.65 -6.39
N PRO A 95 -14.16 -5.54 -6.89
CA PRO A 95 -14.91 -6.70 -7.37
C PRO A 95 -14.26 -7.36 -8.59
N LEU A 96 -13.63 -6.55 -9.47
CA LEU A 96 -12.88 -7.06 -10.62
C LEU A 96 -11.70 -7.92 -10.17
N ASN A 97 -10.98 -7.48 -9.13
CA ASN A 97 -9.88 -8.23 -8.56
C ASN A 97 -10.36 -9.51 -7.85
N ILE A 98 -11.46 -9.47 -7.10
CA ILE A 98 -12.07 -10.68 -6.50
C ILE A 98 -12.39 -11.72 -7.58
N LEU A 99 -12.97 -11.29 -8.70
CA LEU A 99 -13.25 -12.19 -9.82
C LEU A 99 -11.95 -12.75 -10.42
N GLY A 100 -10.93 -11.91 -10.60
CA GLY A 100 -9.59 -12.31 -11.03
C GLY A 100 -8.94 -13.35 -10.12
N ILE A 101 -9.01 -13.16 -8.79
CA ILE A 101 -8.49 -14.11 -7.78
C ILE A 101 -9.15 -15.49 -7.93
N ASN A 102 -10.44 -15.52 -8.26
CA ASN A 102 -11.17 -16.77 -8.48
C ASN A 102 -10.65 -17.55 -9.69
N PHE A 103 -10.24 -16.86 -10.76
CA PHE A 103 -9.67 -17.50 -11.94
C PHE A 103 -8.17 -17.82 -11.81
N LEU A 104 -7.34 -16.86 -11.38
CA LEU A 104 -5.88 -16.97 -11.39
C LEU A 104 -5.30 -17.73 -10.18
N GLY A 105 -6.08 -17.95 -9.12
CA GLY A 105 -5.59 -18.50 -7.86
C GLY A 105 -5.05 -17.42 -6.93
N ARG A 106 -4.97 -17.73 -5.63
CA ARG A 106 -4.75 -16.71 -4.59
C ARG A 106 -3.28 -16.30 -4.50
N ARG A 107 -2.38 -17.28 -4.55
CA ARG A 107 -0.92 -17.03 -4.46
C ARG A 107 -0.42 -16.23 -5.67
N LEU A 108 -0.84 -16.64 -6.87
CA LEU A 108 -0.44 -15.99 -8.10
C LEU A 108 -1.00 -14.57 -8.18
N SER A 109 -2.28 -14.38 -7.82
CA SER A 109 -2.89 -13.05 -7.75
C SER A 109 -2.11 -12.15 -6.79
N LEU A 110 -1.82 -12.61 -5.56
CA LEU A 110 -1.06 -11.84 -4.57
C LEU A 110 0.34 -11.46 -5.06
N CYS A 111 1.03 -12.39 -5.74
CA CYS A 111 2.36 -12.12 -6.31
C CYS A 111 2.29 -11.07 -7.43
N ILE A 112 1.31 -11.19 -8.33
CA ILE A 112 1.11 -10.26 -9.45
C ILE A 112 0.74 -8.88 -8.92
N THR A 113 -0.22 -8.77 -8.01
CA THR A 113 -0.68 -7.48 -7.48
C THR A 113 0.42 -6.77 -6.69
N MET A 114 1.24 -7.49 -5.91
CA MET A 114 2.37 -6.91 -5.19
C MET A 114 3.52 -6.50 -6.13
N GLY A 115 3.82 -7.33 -7.14
CA GLY A 115 4.81 -6.99 -8.17
C GLY A 115 4.40 -5.78 -9.00
N CYS A 116 3.13 -5.70 -9.40
CA CYS A 116 2.56 -4.52 -10.06
C CYS A 116 2.65 -3.29 -9.15
N THR A 117 2.34 -3.41 -7.86
CA THR A 117 2.46 -2.29 -6.90
C THR A 117 3.90 -1.77 -6.84
N ALA A 118 4.90 -2.67 -6.78
CA ALA A 118 6.32 -2.30 -6.79
C ALA A 118 6.72 -1.57 -8.08
N LEU A 119 6.22 -2.04 -9.24
CA LEU A 119 6.45 -1.41 -10.53
C LEU A 119 5.84 -0.02 -10.60
N PHE A 120 4.59 0.17 -10.17
CA PHE A 120 3.97 1.48 -10.20
C PHE A 120 4.63 2.48 -9.23
N PHE A 121 5.11 2.03 -8.07
CA PHE A 121 5.94 2.88 -7.20
C PHE A 121 7.23 3.34 -7.89
N LEU A 122 7.84 2.47 -8.72
CA LEU A 122 9.01 2.83 -9.51
C LEU A 122 8.62 3.77 -10.67
N LEU A 123 7.47 3.57 -11.31
CA LEU A 123 6.95 4.47 -12.35
C LEU A 123 6.65 5.87 -11.81
N LEU A 124 6.27 6.01 -10.54
CA LEU A 124 6.12 7.31 -9.88
C LEU A 124 7.44 8.10 -9.77
N ASN A 125 8.61 7.44 -9.90
CA ASN A 125 9.89 8.17 -10.00
C ASN A 125 10.06 8.84 -11.37
N ILE A 126 9.36 8.36 -12.41
CA ILE A 126 9.43 8.94 -13.74
C ILE A 126 8.48 10.13 -13.78
N CYS A 127 9.07 11.29 -14.02
CA CYS A 127 8.36 12.54 -14.21
C CYS A 127 7.37 12.42 -15.38
N THR A 128 6.07 12.54 -15.09
CA THR A 128 4.99 12.34 -16.06
C THR A 128 4.01 13.52 -16.03
N SER A 129 3.13 13.62 -17.02
CA SER A 129 2.09 14.67 -17.06
C SER A 129 1.08 14.52 -15.90
N SER A 130 0.38 15.59 -15.53
CA SER A 130 -0.64 15.58 -14.44
C SER A 130 -1.69 14.47 -14.61
N THR A 131 -2.11 14.20 -15.87
CA THR A 131 -3.03 13.12 -16.20
C THR A 131 -2.39 11.74 -15.98
N GLY A 132 -1.12 11.56 -16.35
CA GLY A 132 -0.40 10.30 -16.11
C GLY A 132 -0.18 10.03 -14.62
N MET A 133 0.13 11.06 -13.84
CA MET A 133 0.29 10.97 -12.37
C MET A 133 -1.01 10.49 -11.71
N THR A 134 -2.14 11.08 -12.12
CA THR A 134 -3.48 10.67 -11.66
C THR A 134 -3.77 9.20 -12.02
N GLY A 135 -3.42 8.78 -13.25
CA GLY A 135 -3.56 7.39 -13.69
C GLY A 135 -2.71 6.41 -12.87
N PHE A 136 -1.45 6.75 -12.57
CA PHE A 136 -0.57 5.92 -11.74
C PHE A 136 -1.06 5.82 -10.30
N LEU A 137 -1.50 6.93 -9.70
CA LEU A 137 -2.08 6.92 -8.35
C LEU A 137 -3.38 6.10 -8.30
N PHE A 138 -4.25 6.24 -9.31
CA PHE A 138 -5.46 5.42 -9.43
C PHE A 138 -5.15 3.92 -9.44
N MET A 139 -4.19 3.50 -10.27
CA MET A 139 -3.79 2.09 -10.35
C MET A 139 -3.10 1.61 -9.07
N LEU A 140 -2.23 2.43 -8.46
CA LEU A 140 -1.61 2.09 -7.17
C LEU A 140 -2.65 1.85 -6.09
N ARG A 141 -3.60 2.79 -5.91
CA ARG A 141 -4.68 2.67 -4.92
C ARG A 141 -5.53 1.43 -5.14
N ALA A 142 -5.89 1.16 -6.40
CA ALA A 142 -6.60 -0.06 -6.75
C ALA A 142 -5.81 -1.33 -6.38
N LEU A 143 -4.52 -1.37 -6.69
CA LEU A 143 -3.65 -2.53 -6.40
C LEU A 143 -3.44 -2.75 -4.90
N VAL A 144 -3.23 -1.71 -4.09
CA VAL A 144 -3.08 -1.88 -2.64
C VAL A 144 -4.38 -2.32 -1.97
N SER A 145 -5.54 -1.82 -2.42
CA SER A 145 -6.86 -2.30 -1.98
C SER A 145 -7.08 -3.77 -2.35
N ALA A 146 -6.74 -4.13 -3.59
CA ALA A 146 -6.74 -5.49 -4.09
C ALA A 146 -5.88 -6.44 -3.23
N ASN A 147 -4.65 -6.05 -2.91
CA ASN A 147 -3.74 -6.80 -2.05
C ASN A 147 -4.33 -7.07 -0.66
N PHE A 148 -4.93 -6.06 -0.05
CA PHE A 148 -5.61 -6.21 1.24
C PHE A 148 -6.72 -7.25 1.18
N ASN A 149 -7.60 -7.15 0.17
CA ASN A 149 -8.69 -8.10 0.00
C ASN A 149 -8.18 -9.54 -0.19
N THR A 150 -7.17 -9.73 -1.05
CA THR A 150 -6.56 -11.04 -1.31
C THR A 150 -5.95 -11.65 -0.04
N ILE A 151 -5.19 -10.88 0.74
CA ILE A 151 -4.54 -11.42 1.94
C ILE A 151 -5.54 -11.77 3.04
N TYR A 152 -6.63 -11.01 3.18
CA TYR A 152 -7.72 -11.34 4.12
C TYR A 152 -8.36 -12.69 3.76
N ILE A 153 -8.70 -12.89 2.48
CA ILE A 153 -9.26 -14.16 1.99
C ILE A 153 -8.26 -15.31 2.19
N TYR A 154 -7.01 -15.11 1.77
CA TYR A 154 -5.96 -16.14 1.90
C TYR A 154 -5.72 -16.55 3.36
N THR A 155 -5.69 -15.58 4.28
CA THR A 155 -5.51 -15.84 5.71
C THR A 155 -6.71 -16.63 6.27
N ALA A 156 -7.93 -16.38 5.79
CA ALA A 156 -9.10 -17.16 6.19
C ALA A 156 -9.09 -18.59 5.61
N GLU A 157 -8.63 -18.77 4.37
CA GLU A 157 -8.57 -20.07 3.69
C GLU A 157 -7.44 -20.99 4.22
N VAL A 158 -6.31 -20.42 4.67
CA VAL A 158 -5.12 -21.20 5.07
C VAL A 158 -5.23 -21.80 6.48
N TYR A 159 -5.94 -21.12 7.39
CA TYR A 159 -6.09 -21.57 8.77
C TYR A 159 -7.42 -22.32 8.99
N PRO A 160 -7.39 -23.46 9.71
CA PRO A 160 -8.60 -24.20 10.03
C PRO A 160 -9.51 -23.39 10.97
N THR A 161 -10.80 -23.70 10.97
CA THR A 161 -11.84 -22.96 11.72
C THR A 161 -11.49 -22.72 13.20
N THR A 162 -10.84 -23.68 13.86
CA THR A 162 -10.42 -23.59 15.27
C THR A 162 -9.28 -22.60 15.54
N MET A 163 -8.48 -22.28 14.53
CA MET A 163 -7.28 -21.44 14.62
C MET A 163 -7.41 -20.12 13.85
N ARG A 164 -8.42 -19.98 12.97
CA ARG A 164 -8.59 -18.86 12.05
C ARG A 164 -8.64 -17.51 12.76
N ALA A 165 -9.38 -17.40 13.85
CA ALA A 165 -9.49 -16.17 14.62
C ALA A 165 -8.13 -15.72 15.21
N LEU A 166 -7.32 -16.67 15.68
CA LEU A 166 -5.96 -16.39 16.18
C LEU A 166 -5.02 -16.00 15.02
N GLY A 167 -5.11 -16.70 13.89
CA GLY A 167 -4.37 -16.36 12.67
C GLY A 167 -4.62 -14.93 12.21
N MET A 168 -5.90 -14.56 12.04
CA MET A 168 -6.28 -13.20 11.63
C MET A 168 -5.97 -12.13 12.69
N GLY A 169 -6.14 -12.45 13.98
CA GLY A 169 -5.84 -11.49 15.05
C GLY A 169 -4.35 -11.16 15.16
N THR A 170 -3.49 -12.18 15.03
CA THR A 170 -2.03 -12.01 15.08
C THR A 170 -1.50 -11.26 13.86
N SER A 171 -1.97 -11.62 12.66
CA SER A 171 -1.61 -10.89 11.44
C SER A 171 -2.16 -9.46 11.42
N GLY A 172 -3.37 -9.23 11.94
CA GLY A 172 -3.95 -7.90 12.09
C GLY A 172 -3.20 -7.02 13.10
N SER A 173 -2.55 -7.61 14.12
CA SER A 173 -1.68 -6.86 15.03
C SER A 173 -0.42 -6.36 14.32
N LEU A 174 0.19 -7.19 13.47
CA LEU A 174 1.34 -6.81 12.66
C LEU A 174 0.99 -5.80 11.56
N CYS A 175 -0.22 -5.88 11.01
CA CYS A 175 -0.77 -4.85 10.12
C CYS A 175 -0.71 -3.46 10.76
N ARG A 176 -1.05 -3.34 12.05
CA ARG A 176 -1.02 -2.06 12.77
C ARG A 176 0.42 -1.54 12.93
N VAL A 177 1.39 -2.43 13.15
CA VAL A 177 2.80 -2.05 13.19
C VAL A 177 3.24 -1.48 11.82
N GLY A 178 2.90 -2.14 10.71
CA GLY A 178 3.17 -1.62 9.37
C GLY A 178 2.53 -0.25 9.13
N ALA A 179 1.30 -0.06 9.58
CA ALA A 179 0.58 1.21 9.51
C ALA A 179 1.25 2.33 10.34
N MET A 180 1.76 2.01 11.53
CA MET A 180 2.47 2.95 12.38
C MET A 180 3.81 3.39 11.79
N VAL A 181 4.51 2.50 11.08
CA VAL A 181 5.81 2.80 10.45
C VAL A 181 5.65 3.62 9.16
N ALA A 182 4.56 3.45 8.43
CA ALA A 182 4.29 4.16 7.17
C ALA A 182 4.46 5.69 7.23
N PRO A 183 3.85 6.43 8.20
CA PRO A 183 4.00 7.89 8.26
C PRO A 183 5.41 8.35 8.57
N PHE A 184 6.18 7.63 9.38
CA PHE A 184 7.57 7.99 9.62
C PHE A 184 8.39 7.95 8.33
N ILE A 185 8.18 6.92 7.50
CA ILE A 185 8.85 6.84 6.20
C ILE A 185 8.30 7.90 5.23
N SER A 186 6.97 8.01 5.09
CA SER A 186 6.39 8.98 4.15
C SER A 186 6.73 10.43 4.51
N GLN A 187 6.76 10.81 5.78
CA GLN A 187 6.98 12.22 6.16
C GLN A 187 8.46 12.56 6.35
N VAL A 188 9.21 11.71 7.06
CA VAL A 188 10.63 11.99 7.39
C VAL A 188 11.54 11.64 6.21
N LEU A 189 11.28 10.54 5.51
CA LEU A 189 12.16 10.13 4.41
C LEU A 189 11.86 10.91 3.12
N MET A 190 10.60 11.23 2.81
CA MET A 190 10.29 12.05 1.63
C MET A 190 10.80 13.49 1.77
N SER A 191 10.87 14.03 3.00
CA SER A 191 11.47 15.36 3.23
C SER A 191 12.99 15.37 3.03
N ALA A 192 13.67 14.25 3.28
CA ALA A 192 15.11 14.12 3.01
C ALA A 192 15.41 13.74 1.54
N SER A 193 14.77 12.70 1.01
CA SER A 193 14.91 12.24 -0.37
C SER A 193 13.66 11.52 -0.85
N PHE A 194 12.95 12.16 -1.78
CA PHE A 194 11.74 11.61 -2.42
C PHE A 194 12.00 10.27 -3.12
N ILE A 195 13.05 10.21 -3.94
CA ILE A 195 13.44 9.00 -4.69
C ILE A 195 13.79 7.87 -3.71
N GLY A 196 14.53 8.19 -2.64
CA GLY A 196 14.90 7.22 -1.61
C GLY A 196 13.67 6.59 -0.94
N ALA A 197 12.65 7.39 -0.63
CA ALA A 197 11.41 6.90 -0.03
C ALA A 197 10.62 5.98 -0.98
N LEU A 198 10.42 6.37 -2.24
CA LEU A 198 9.72 5.54 -3.23
C LEU A 198 10.45 4.23 -3.53
N CYS A 199 11.78 4.26 -3.64
CA CYS A 199 12.59 3.05 -3.80
C CYS A 199 12.44 2.12 -2.59
N LEU A 200 12.36 2.67 -1.38
CA LEU A 200 12.12 1.88 -0.17
C LEU A 200 10.74 1.21 -0.22
N PHE A 201 9.67 1.94 -0.56
CA PHE A 201 8.33 1.35 -0.74
C PHE A 201 8.32 0.23 -1.80
N SER A 202 8.96 0.47 -2.94
CA SER A 202 9.09 -0.53 -4.01
C SER A 202 9.85 -1.77 -3.52
N SER A 203 10.97 -1.60 -2.82
CA SER A 203 11.76 -2.72 -2.28
C SER A 203 10.97 -3.59 -1.31
N VAL A 204 10.18 -2.99 -0.41
CA VAL A 204 9.32 -3.72 0.52
C VAL A 204 8.26 -4.52 -0.25
N CYS A 205 7.64 -3.92 -1.28
CA CYS A 205 6.68 -4.61 -2.13
C CYS A 205 7.31 -5.80 -2.88
N VAL A 206 8.54 -5.68 -3.36
CA VAL A 206 9.29 -6.80 -3.98
C VAL A 206 9.57 -7.91 -2.98
N VAL A 207 10.02 -7.58 -1.77
CA VAL A 207 10.23 -8.58 -0.70
C VAL A 207 8.92 -9.31 -0.39
N CYS A 208 7.79 -8.60 -0.33
CA CYS A 208 6.48 -9.21 -0.16
C CYS A 208 6.05 -10.05 -1.36
N ALA A 209 6.36 -9.64 -2.59
CA ALA A 209 6.09 -10.43 -3.80
C ALA A 209 6.87 -11.75 -3.78
N ILE A 210 8.15 -11.72 -3.41
CA ILE A 210 8.99 -12.92 -3.26
C ILE A 210 8.47 -13.80 -2.11
N SER A 211 8.07 -13.19 -0.99
CA SER A 211 7.46 -13.91 0.14
C SER A 211 6.15 -14.59 -0.27
N ALA A 212 5.34 -13.92 -1.09
CA ALA A 212 4.12 -14.47 -1.65
C ALA A 212 4.42 -15.61 -2.64
N PHE A 213 5.44 -15.44 -3.49
CA PHE A 213 5.87 -16.49 -4.40
C PHE A 213 6.43 -17.70 -3.66
N THR A 214 7.03 -17.55 -2.49
CA THR A 214 7.58 -18.69 -1.71
C THR A 214 6.55 -19.37 -0.79
N LEU A 215 5.28 -18.98 -0.84
CA LEU A 215 4.22 -19.62 -0.05
C LEU A 215 4.04 -21.09 -0.48
N PRO A 216 4.19 -22.06 0.46
CA PRO A 216 4.13 -23.49 0.12
C PRO A 216 2.71 -24.01 -0.13
N ILE A 217 1.67 -23.22 0.18
CA ILE A 217 0.27 -23.66 0.17
C ILE A 217 -0.52 -22.85 -0.85
N GLU A 218 -0.95 -23.52 -1.92
CA GLU A 218 -2.01 -23.03 -2.81
C GLU A 218 -3.39 -23.42 -2.21
N THR A 219 -4.25 -22.43 -2.00
CA THR A 219 -5.60 -22.62 -1.41
C THR A 219 -6.67 -22.91 -2.46
N LYS A 220 -6.38 -22.71 -3.76
CA LYS A 220 -7.32 -22.95 -4.86
C LYS A 220 -7.78 -24.43 -4.86
N GLY A 221 -9.09 -24.65 -4.64
CA GLY A 221 -9.74 -25.96 -4.75
C GLY A 221 -9.62 -26.87 -3.52
N ARG A 222 -9.11 -26.40 -2.37
CA ARG A 222 -9.15 -27.19 -1.13
C ARG A 222 -10.45 -26.92 -0.37
N ALA A 223 -11.09 -27.99 0.12
CA ALA A 223 -12.19 -27.87 1.07
C ALA A 223 -11.69 -27.25 2.37
N LEU A 224 -12.48 -26.32 2.94
CA LEU A 224 -12.21 -25.72 4.24
C LEU A 224 -12.28 -26.81 5.32
N GLN A 225 -11.18 -27.03 6.04
CA GLN A 225 -11.09 -27.96 7.18
C GLN A 225 -11.27 -27.23 8.52
#